data_AF-G2E864-F1
#
_entry.id   AF-G2E864-F1
#
_cell.length_a   1.000
_cell.length_b   1.000
_cell.length_c   1.000
_cell.angle_alpha   90.00
_cell.angle_beta   90.00
_cell.angle_gamma   90.00
#
_symmetry.space_group_name_H-M   'P 1'
#
loop_
_entity.id
_entity.type
_entity.pdbx_description
1 polymer ?
#
loop_
_entity_poly.entity_id
_entity_poly.type
_entity_poly.pdbx_seq_one_letter_code
_entity_poly.pdbx_strand_id
1 'polypeptide(L)'
;MRLSPQQEINPSPFPLNVSQVQVPNGKYVKTGANVWSEYDASGKPTYKFRETNRDAWSVYLNDPSRNVQLQLDLHRKWVSYGEDGGPKRDLYRITSAKG
;
A
#
# COMPACT_ATOMS: atom_id res chain seq x y z
N MET A 1 -13.56 -25.78 20.23
CA MET A 1 -12.41 -24.89 19.96
C MET A 1 -12.82 -23.98 18.81
N ARG A 2 -13.08 -22.69 19.05
CA ARG A 2 -13.52 -21.77 18.01
C ARG A 2 -12.30 -21.26 17.26
N LEU A 3 -12.13 -21.72 16.02
CA LEU A 3 -11.25 -21.07 15.06
C LEU A 3 -11.87 -19.69 14.76
N SER A 4 -11.11 -18.62 14.99
CA SER A 4 -11.49 -17.28 14.55
C SER A 4 -11.62 -17.29 13.03
N PRO A 5 -12.77 -16.91 12.43
CA PRO A 5 -12.88 -16.85 10.99
C PRO A 5 -12.17 -15.58 10.53
N GLN A 6 -10.88 -15.67 10.22
CA GLN A 6 -10.29 -14.74 9.27
C GLN A 6 -10.98 -15.06 7.93
N GLN A 7 -12.03 -14.29 7.62
CA GLN A 7 -12.86 -14.41 6.43
C GLN A 7 -12.02 -14.74 5.20
N GLU A 8 -12.12 -15.98 4.76
CA GLU A 8 -12.10 -16.35 3.35
C GLU A 8 -13.24 -15.59 2.67
N ILE A 9 -12.97 -14.38 2.20
CA ILE A 9 -13.79 -13.73 1.18
C ILE A 9 -13.03 -13.90 -0.11
N ASN A 10 -13.48 -14.84 -0.95
CA ASN A 10 -12.98 -15.13 -2.29
C ASN A 10 -12.16 -13.96 -2.89
N PRO A 11 -10.83 -14.08 -3.04
CA PRO A 11 -10.09 -13.05 -3.75
C PRO A 11 -10.66 -12.98 -5.16
N SER A 12 -11.02 -11.78 -5.64
CA SER A 12 -11.21 -11.57 -7.08
C SER A 12 -10.03 -12.23 -7.80
N PRO A 13 -10.26 -13.02 -8.87
CA PRO A 13 -9.18 -13.75 -9.54
C PRO A 13 -8.13 -12.82 -10.17
N PHE A 14 -8.39 -11.52 -10.18
CA PHE A 14 -7.47 -10.50 -10.61
C PHE A 14 -7.16 -9.56 -9.45
N PRO A 15 -5.87 -9.41 -9.08
CA PRO A 15 -5.51 -8.36 -8.17
C PRO A 15 -5.95 -7.03 -8.79
N LEU A 16 -6.49 -6.13 -7.95
CA LEU A 16 -6.83 -4.78 -8.40
C LEU A 16 -5.62 -4.18 -9.14
N ASN A 17 -5.79 -3.86 -10.41
CA ASN A 17 -4.78 -3.19 -11.24
C ASN A 17 -4.66 -1.74 -10.78
N VAL A 18 -4.07 -1.52 -9.60
CA VAL A 18 -3.82 -0.18 -9.07
C VAL A 18 -2.42 0.26 -9.44
N SER A 19 -2.35 1.42 -10.05
CA SER A 19 -1.13 2.15 -10.39
C SER A 19 -1.03 3.48 -9.65
N GLN A 20 -2.11 3.96 -9.01
CA GLN A 20 -2.08 5.17 -8.19
C GLN A 20 -3.04 5.09 -6.99
N VAL A 21 -2.58 5.53 -5.83
CA VAL A 21 -3.37 5.67 -4.59
C VAL A 21 -3.25 7.11 -4.09
N GLN A 22 -4.39 7.77 -3.87
CA GLN A 22 -4.46 9.12 -3.33
C GLN A 22 -4.65 9.08 -1.81
N VAL A 23 -3.96 9.97 -1.11
CA VAL A 23 -4.10 10.26 0.32
C VAL A 23 -4.31 11.78 0.52
N PRO A 24 -4.68 12.26 1.72
CA PRO A 24 -5.01 13.67 1.92
C PRO A 24 -3.91 14.66 1.48
N ASN A 25 -2.65 14.31 1.71
CA ASN A 25 -1.52 15.22 1.50
C ASN A 25 -0.53 14.73 0.43
N GLY A 26 -0.99 13.87 -0.49
CA GLY A 26 -0.09 13.29 -1.47
C GLY A 26 -0.65 12.07 -2.18
N LYS A 27 0.21 11.32 -2.85
CA LYS A 27 -0.16 10.12 -3.59
C LYS A 27 1.00 9.16 -3.71
N TYR A 28 0.67 7.88 -3.83
CA TYR A 28 1.59 6.82 -4.22
C TYR A 28 1.32 6.46 -5.68
N VAL A 29 2.35 6.41 -6.52
CA VAL A 29 2.23 6.11 -7.96
C VAL A 29 3.22 5.03 -8.35
N LYS A 30 2.75 4.01 -9.07
CA LYS A 30 3.59 3.01 -9.72
C LYS A 30 4.32 3.66 -10.90
N THR A 31 5.63 3.78 -10.81
CA THR A 31 6.49 4.47 -11.80
C THR A 31 7.36 3.51 -12.61
N GLY A 32 7.36 2.22 -12.26
CA GLY A 32 8.04 1.15 -12.99
C GLY A 32 7.48 -0.22 -12.64
N ALA A 33 8.05 -1.28 -13.22
CA ALA A 33 7.53 -2.65 -13.09
C ALA A 33 7.21 -3.06 -11.63
N ASN A 34 8.14 -2.79 -10.71
CA ASN A 34 7.99 -3.03 -9.27
C ASN A 34 8.43 -1.80 -8.44
N VAL A 35 8.20 -0.60 -8.97
CA VAL A 35 8.65 0.65 -8.34
C VAL A 35 7.48 1.57 -8.12
N TRP A 36 7.37 2.07 -6.89
CA TRP A 36 6.40 3.07 -6.49
C TRP A 36 7.11 4.31 -5.97
N SER A 37 6.57 5.48 -6.29
CA SER A 37 7.04 6.76 -5.75
C SER A 37 5.91 7.40 -4.94
N GLU A 38 6.24 7.89 -3.76
CA GLU A 38 5.39 8.82 -3.02
C GLU A 38 5.64 10.24 -3.53
N TYR A 39 4.56 11.01 -3.65
CA TYR A 39 4.58 12.42 -3.97
C TYR A 39 3.82 13.18 -2.89
N ASP A 40 4.37 14.32 -2.47
CA ASP A 40 3.68 15.23 -1.57
C ASP A 40 2.52 15.98 -2.25
N ALA A 41 1.83 16.84 -1.50
CA ALA A 41 0.71 17.64 -1.98
C ALA A 41 1.08 18.60 -3.13
N SER A 42 2.35 19.00 -3.26
CA SER A 42 2.85 19.83 -4.36
C SER A 42 3.16 19.01 -5.63
N GLY A 43 3.10 17.68 -5.54
CA GLY A 43 3.46 16.78 -6.62
C GLY A 43 4.97 16.54 -6.74
N LYS A 44 5.75 16.88 -5.71
CA LYS A 44 7.18 16.58 -5.66
C LYS A 44 7.40 15.15 -5.15
N PRO A 45 8.26 14.34 -5.80
CA PRO A 45 8.59 13.00 -5.30
C PRO A 45 9.36 13.09 -3.98
N THR A 46 8.92 12.33 -2.97
CA THR A 46 9.51 12.31 -1.63
C THR A 46 10.23 11.00 -1.33
N TYR A 47 9.58 9.87 -1.59
CA TYR A 47 10.13 8.54 -1.28
C TYR A 47 9.93 7.57 -2.44
N LYS A 48 10.80 6.54 -2.49
CA LYS A 48 10.70 5.44 -3.45
C LYS A 48 10.60 4.12 -2.71
N PHE A 49 9.75 3.25 -3.21
CA PHE A 49 9.52 1.93 -2.66
C PHE A 49 9.59 0.87 -3.75
N ARG A 50 10.03 -0.33 -3.37
CA ARG A 50 9.91 -1.53 -4.19
C ARG A 50 8.59 -2.23 -3.85
N GLU A 51 7.81 -2.58 -4.86
CA GLU A 51 6.68 -3.50 -4.69
C GLU A 51 7.26 -4.90 -4.42
N THR A 52 6.94 -5.47 -3.26
CA THR A 52 7.42 -6.79 -2.84
C THR A 52 6.38 -7.87 -3.02
N ASN A 53 5.10 -7.51 -2.91
CA ASN A 53 3.99 -8.42 -3.14
C ASN A 53 2.70 -7.63 -3.44
N ARG A 54 1.69 -8.34 -3.93
CA ARG A 54 0.34 -7.84 -4.18
C ARG A 54 -0.66 -8.97 -4.00
N ASP A 55 -1.83 -8.63 -3.48
CA ASP A 55 -3.00 -9.52 -3.47
C ASP A 55 -4.24 -8.82 -4.04
N ALA A 56 -5.42 -9.40 -3.82
CA ALA A 56 -6.69 -8.88 -4.32
C ALA A 56 -7.01 -7.45 -3.83
N TRP A 57 -6.48 -7.04 -2.67
CA TRP A 57 -6.86 -5.80 -1.99
C TRP A 57 -5.67 -4.93 -1.58
N SER A 58 -4.45 -5.47 -1.61
CA SER A 58 -3.28 -4.82 -1.06
C SER A 58 -2.10 -4.78 -2.03
N VAL A 59 -1.35 -3.68 -1.94
CA VAL A 59 0.01 -3.58 -2.49
C VAL A 59 0.98 -3.46 -1.32
N TYR A 60 2.02 -4.29 -1.32
CA TYR A 60 3.07 -4.29 -0.30
C TYR A 60 4.33 -3.63 -0.83
N LEU A 61 4.80 -2.64 -0.10
CA LEU A 61 5.90 -1.77 -0.50
C LEU A 61 7.01 -1.81 0.55
N ASN A 62 8.27 -1.78 0.10
CA ASN A 62 9.44 -1.73 0.96
C ASN A 62 10.43 -0.67 0.49
N ASP A 63 10.87 0.20 1.41
CA ASP A 63 12.04 1.05 1.23
C ASP A 63 13.16 0.55 2.16
N PRO A 64 14.10 -0.25 1.63
CA PRO A 64 15.16 -0.86 2.43
C PRO A 64 16.17 0.16 2.95
N SER A 65 16.28 1.36 2.35
CA SER A 65 17.24 2.38 2.78
C SER A 65 16.87 3.02 4.12
N ARG A 66 15.59 2.95 4.48
CA ARG A 66 15.03 3.47 5.74
C ARG A 66 14.44 2.35 6.61
N ASN A 67 14.50 1.11 6.16
CA ASN A 67 13.83 -0.03 6.77
C ASN A 67 12.31 0.20 6.98
N VAL A 68 11.65 0.81 5.99
CA VAL A 68 10.22 1.16 6.04
C VAL A 68 9.40 0.22 5.15
N GLN A 69 8.29 -0.28 5.70
CA GLN A 69 7.33 -1.09 4.96
C GLN A 69 5.97 -0.42 4.95
N LEU A 70 5.34 -0.35 3.77
CA LEU A 70 3.96 0.10 3.63
C LEU A 70 3.06 -1.03 3.15
N GLN A 71 1.81 -0.96 3.57
CA GLN A 71 0.71 -1.67 2.93
C GLN A 71 -0.30 -0.64 2.44
N LEU A 72 -0.56 -0.64 1.14
CA LEU A 72 -1.68 0.10 0.55
C LEU A 72 -2.90 -0.82 0.58
N ASP A 73 -3.69 -0.77 1.66
CA ASP A 73 -4.86 -1.61 1.88
C ASP A 73 -6.12 -0.93 1.32
N LEU A 74 -6.53 -1.36 0.13
CA LEU A 74 -7.66 -0.76 -0.60
C LEU A 74 -9.01 -1.20 -0.03
N HIS A 75 -9.06 -2.32 0.68
CA HIS A 75 -10.28 -2.83 1.31
C HIS A 75 -10.58 -2.04 2.60
N ARG A 76 -9.59 -1.89 3.48
CA ARG A 76 -9.71 -1.08 4.70
C ARG A 76 -9.60 0.43 4.40
N LYS A 77 -9.12 0.80 3.21
CA LYS A 77 -8.84 2.18 2.76
C LYS A 77 -7.81 2.89 3.64
N TRP A 78 -6.73 2.20 3.95
CA TRP A 78 -5.62 2.73 4.75
C TRP A 78 -4.28 2.46 4.10
N VAL A 79 -3.38 3.42 4.24
CA VAL A 79 -1.94 3.18 4.16
C VAL A 79 -1.47 2.83 5.55
N SER A 80 -0.99 1.60 5.76
CA SER A 80 -0.37 1.20 7.02
C SER A 80 1.14 1.26 6.90
N TYR A 81 1.80 1.77 7.92
CA TYR A 81 3.24 2.01 8.02
C TYR A 81 3.86 1.11 9.08
N GLY A 82 4.97 0.45 8.74
CA GLY A 82 5.85 -0.25 9.67
C GLY A 82 7.30 0.18 9.46
N GLU A 83 8.09 0.03 10.51
CA GLU A 83 9.52 0.29 10.53
C GLU A 83 10.23 -0.80 11.31
N ASP A 84 11.46 -1.09 10.93
CA ASP A 84 12.33 -2.07 11.61
C ASP A 84 11.73 -3.48 11.77
N GLY A 85 10.85 -3.87 10.83
CA GLY A 85 10.14 -5.15 10.88
C GLY A 85 9.10 -5.25 12.00
N GLY A 86 8.80 -4.13 12.68
CA GLY A 86 7.81 -4.04 13.73
C GLY A 86 6.36 -4.10 13.23
N PRO A 87 5.38 -4.05 14.15
CA PRO A 87 3.97 -4.03 13.80
C PRO A 87 3.63 -2.78 12.99
N LYS A 88 2.72 -2.94 12.01
CA LYS A 88 2.23 -1.80 11.23
C LYS A 88 1.16 -1.03 11.99
N ARG A 89 1.14 0.30 11.82
CA ARG A 89 0.10 1.23 12.28
C ARG A 89 -0.54 1.94 11.09
N ASP A 90 -1.82 2.27 11.19
CA ASP A 90 -2.49 3.05 10.15
C ASP A 90 -1.94 4.48 10.13
N LEU A 91 -1.52 4.95 8.95
CA LEU A 91 -0.87 6.25 8.76
C LEU A 91 -1.81 7.25 8.08
N TYR A 92 -2.30 6.91 6.88
CA TYR A 92 -3.17 7.78 6.09
C TYR A 92 -4.40 7.04 5.58
N ARG A 93 -5.55 7.70 5.55
CA ARG A 93 -6.71 7.19 4.82
C ARG A 93 -6.48 7.29 3.33
N ILE A 94 -6.83 6.23 2.60
CA ILE A 94 -6.90 6.25 1.15
C ILE A 94 -8.19 6.94 0.73
N THR A 95 -8.07 8.00 -0.06
CA THR A 95 -9.22 8.78 -0.55
C THR A 95 -9.68 8.29 -1.92
N SER A 96 -8.77 7.79 -2.76
CA SER A 96 -9.09 7.14 -4.02
C SER A 96 -7.97 6.23 -4.51
N ALA A 97 -8.28 5.33 -5.42
CA ALA A 97 -7.30 4.49 -6.12
C ALA A 97 -7.73 4.31 -7.58
N LYS A 98 -6.76 4.20 -8.49
CA LYS A 98 -7.00 3.98 -9.92
C LYS A 98 -5.91 3.12 -10.57
N GLY A 99 -6.26 2.54 -11.71
CA GLY A 99 -5.37 1.80 -12.61
C GLY A 99 -4.81 2.64 -13.73
#